data_AF-A0A0F9JKN7-F1
#
_entry.id   AF-A0A0F9JKN7-F1
#
_cell.length_a   1.000
_cell.length_b   1.000
_cell.length_c   1.000
_cell.angle_alpha   90.00
_cell.angle_beta   90.00
_cell.angle_gamma   90.00
#
_symmetry.space_group_name_H-M   'P 1'
#
loop_
_entity.id
_entity.type
_entity.pdbx_description
1 polymer ?
#
loop_
_entity_poly.entity_id
_entity_poly.type
_entity_poly.pdbx_seq_one_letter_code
_entity_poly.pdbx_strand_id
1 'polypeptide(L)' 'MKIKISDEDSDYMYNILQTIIDECGPRMPCSPQEAKGAEIVKNELEETCDIVDIEPFS' A
#
# COMPACT_ATOMS: atom_id res chain seq x y z
N MET A 1 -25.97 8.45 3.56
CA MET A 1 -24.99 9.54 3.39
C MET A 1 -24.17 9.22 2.15
N LYS A 2 -24.18 10.06 1.11
CA LYS A 2 -23.28 9.89 -0.04
C LYS A 2 -22.00 10.66 0.29
N ILE A 3 -20.91 9.96 0.54
CA ILE A 3 -19.61 10.59 0.74
C ILE A 3 -19.14 11.04 -0.64
N LYS A 4 -18.91 12.35 -0.81
CA LYS A 4 -18.28 12.88 -2.02
C LYS A 4 -16.78 12.86 -1.75
N ILE A 5 -16.07 11.92 -2.37
CA ILE A 5 -14.61 11.84 -2.34
C ILE A 5 -14.08 12.91 -3.30
N SER A 6 -13.04 13.65 -2.91
CA SER A 6 -12.40 14.60 -3.81
C SER A 6 -11.61 13.87 -4.89
N ASP A 7 -11.39 14.51 -6.03
CA ASP A 7 -10.58 13.92 -7.10
C ASP A 7 -9.15 13.65 -6.58
N GLU A 8 -8.58 14.57 -5.82
CA GLU A 8 -7.24 14.46 -5.21
C GLU A 8 -7.12 13.24 -4.28
N ASP A 9 -8.08 13.04 -3.36
CA ASP A 9 -8.06 11.89 -2.44
C ASP A 9 -8.20 10.57 -3.22
N SER A 10 -9.01 10.57 -4.27
CA SER A 10 -9.19 9.38 -5.10
C SER A 10 -7.95 9.05 -5.92
N ASP A 11 -7.33 10.06 -6.53
CA ASP A 11 -6.13 9.92 -7.34
C ASP A 11 -4.97 9.41 -6.49
N TYR A 12 -4.77 9.98 -5.29
CA TYR A 12 -3.78 9.50 -4.33
C TYR A 12 -3.94 7.99 -4.05
N MET A 13 -5.15 7.58 -3.67
CA MET A 13 -5.44 6.17 -3.38
C MET A 13 -5.22 5.27 -4.59
N TYR A 14 -5.71 5.66 -5.77
CA TYR A 14 -5.55 4.86 -6.98
C TYR A 14 -4.10 4.78 -7.44
N ASN A 15 -3.29 5.82 -7.26
CA ASN A 15 -1.87 5.80 -7.60
C ASN A 15 -1.08 4.82 -6.73
N ILE A 16 -1.36 4.76 -5.42
CA ILE A 16 -0.74 3.76 -4.53
C ILE A 16 -1.13 2.34 -4.97
N LEU A 17 -2.43 2.10 -5.23
CA LEU A 17 -2.92 0.81 -5.68
C LEU A 17 -2.29 0.39 -7.02
N GLN A 18 -2.22 1.32 -7.98
CA GLN A 18 -1.61 1.10 -9.29
C GLN A 18 -0.13 0.76 -9.15
N THR A 19 0.61 1.47 -8.28
CA THR A 19 2.01 1.18 -7.97
C THR A 19 2.19 -0.24 -7.45
N ILE A 20 1.37 -0.67 -6.48
CA ILE A 20 1.43 -2.04 -5.95
C ILE A 20 1.13 -3.08 -7.05
N ILE A 21 0.15 -2.82 -7.93
CA ILE A 21 -0.22 -3.72 -9.03
C ILE A 21 0.92 -3.85 -10.04
N ASP A 22 1.47 -2.74 -10.50
CA ASP A 22 2.51 -2.71 -11.54
C ASP A 22 3.83 -3.28 -11.03
N GLU A 23 4.16 -3.02 -9.77
CA GLU A 23 5.44 -3.39 -9.20
C GLU A 23 5.49 -4.80 -8.61
N CYS A 24 4.38 -5.30 -8.09
CA CYS A 24 4.34 -6.58 -7.38
C CYS A 24 3.57 -7.65 -8.15
N GLY A 25 2.57 -7.28 -8.96
CA GLY A 25 1.70 -8.24 -9.64
C GLY A 25 0.91 -9.13 -8.66
N PRO A 26 0.60 -10.39 -9.01
CA PRO A 26 -0.06 -11.33 -8.10
C PRO A 26 0.80 -11.64 -6.86
N ARG A 27 0.23 -11.45 -5.66
CA ARG A 27 0.93 -11.58 -4.36
C ARG A 27 0.33 -12.71 -3.53
N MET A 28 0.74 -13.95 -3.79
CA MET A 28 0.36 -15.09 -2.93
C MET A 28 0.95 -14.90 -1.53
N PRO A 29 0.29 -15.40 -0.46
CA PRO A 29 0.84 -15.32 0.89
C PRO A 29 2.25 -15.89 0.99
N CYS A 30 3.10 -15.25 1.79
CA CYS A 30 4.51 -15.62 2.02
C CYS A 30 5.40 -15.58 0.76
N SER A 31 4.97 -14.93 -0.32
CA SER A 31 5.76 -14.79 -1.55
C SER A 31 6.69 -13.57 -1.50
N PRO A 32 7.79 -13.55 -2.28
CA PRO A 32 8.61 -12.35 -2.44
C PRO A 32 7.82 -11.12 -2.92
N GLN A 33 6.77 -11.34 -3.71
CA GLN A 33 5.88 -10.29 -4.20
C GLN A 33 4.99 -9.70 -3.10
N GLU A 34 4.51 -10.54 -2.17
CA GLU A 34 3.82 -10.07 -0.97
C GLU A 34 4.74 -9.21 -0.12
N ALA A 35 5.95 -9.69 0.18
CA ALA A 35 6.95 -8.93 0.93
C ALA A 35 7.27 -7.58 0.27
N LYS A 36 7.47 -7.55 -1.05
CA LYS A 36 7.65 -6.30 -1.81
C LYS A 36 6.46 -5.35 -1.65
N GLY A 37 5.23 -5.88 -1.72
CA GLY A 37 4.03 -5.07 -1.51
C GLY A 37 3.91 -4.51 -0.10
N ALA A 38 4.37 -5.25 0.92
CA ALA A 38 4.42 -4.78 2.30
C ALA A 38 5.40 -3.59 2.46
N GLU A 39 6.57 -3.65 1.80
CA GLU A 39 7.53 -2.54 1.81
C GLU A 39 6.98 -1.27 1.16
N ILE A 40 6.25 -1.38 0.03
CA ILE A 40 5.62 -0.22 -0.61
C ILE A 40 4.61 0.45 0.34
N VAL A 41 3.77 -0.35 1.01
CA VAL A 41 2.79 0.16 1.98
C VAL A 41 3.49 0.77 3.20
N LYS A 42 4.56 0.14 3.68
CA LYS A 42 5.35 0.65 4.81
C LYS A 42 5.89 2.05 4.49
N ASN A 43 6.56 2.20 3.35
CA ASN A 43 7.14 3.49 2.92
C ASN A 43 6.06 4.58 2.80
N GLU A 44 4.89 4.24 2.27
CA GLU A 44 3.78 5.21 2.18
C GLU A 44 3.27 5.65 3.57
N LEU A 45 3.17 4.71 4.51
CA LEU A 45 2.76 5.04 5.88
C LEU A 45 3.80 5.88 6.63
N GLU A 46 5.09 5.70 6.33
CA GLU A 46 6.20 6.45 6.94
C GLU A 46 6.13 7.96 6.63
N GLU A 47 5.45 8.36 5.55
CA GLU A 47 5.25 9.78 5.19
C GLU A 47 4.32 10.53 6.18
N THR A 48 3.50 9.79 6.93
CA THR A 48 2.44 10.39 7.76
C THR A 48 2.38 9.87 9.19
N CYS A 49 2.88 8.67 9.46
CA CYS A 49 2.87 8.04 10.77
C CYS A 49 4.19 8.30 11.52
N ASP A 50 4.13 8.46 12.84
CA ASP A 50 5.33 8.63 13.66
C ASP A 50 6.21 7.37 13.67
N ILE A 51 5.59 6.19 13.60
CA ILE A 51 6.25 4.87 13.64
C ILE A 51 5.50 3.92 12.70
N VAL A 52 6.26 3.17 11.89
CA VAL A 52 5.74 2.11 11.03
C VAL A 52 6.68 0.91 11.09
N ASP A 53 6.13 -0.23 11.50
CA ASP A 53 6.87 -1.48 11.64
C ASP A 53 6.20 -2.60 10.82
N ILE A 54 7.01 -3.50 10.25
CA ILE A 54 6.53 -4.75 9.66
C ILE A 54 6.59 -5.83 10.72
N GLU A 55 5.42 -6.38 11.09
CA GLU A 55 5.36 -7.49 12.04
C GLU A 55 5.82 -8.80 11.39
N PRO A 56 6.74 -9.55 12.04
CA PRO A 56 7.12 -10.87 11.56
C PRO A 56 5.96 -11.86 11.73
N PHE A 57 5.75 -12.73 10.74
CA PHE A 57 4.83 -13.86 10.83
C PHE A 57 5.62 -15.18 10.91
N SER A 58 5.01 -16.18 11.56
CA SER A 58 5.59 -17.52 11.81
C SER A 58 4.66 -18.63 11.36
#